data_AF-A0A261BFE0-F1
#
_entry.id   AF-A0A261BFE0-F1
#
_cell.length_a   1.000
_cell.length_b   1.000
_cell.length_c   1.000
_cell.angle_alpha   90.00
_cell.angle_beta   90.00
_cell.angle_gamma   90.00
#
_symmetry.space_group_name_H-M   'P 1'
#
loop_
_entity.id
_entity.type
_entity.pdbx_description
1 polymer ?
#
loop_
_entity_poly.entity_id
_entity_poly.type
_entity_poly.pdbx_seq_one_letter_code
_entity_poly.pdbx_strand_id
1 'polypeptide(L)'
;MRRLTYLSLRCVVEFLDPAKRIYIISRCPHLKRMEKIVPLHVKCLKMDDDFLSLDAFSISCSIAYEHEVKFEMVQNTKKEIGRPFPMHLSPFETGDVLLEYYLGGRTMIYVDLIQCENSIAHITFPENLMFKVNKLDSGSHYFGDFFPVISVHSFPLKTLRTGIEGNSFHTNTIARSAKELIVVVDKHGVSKEMQNIHELPNKKVLFEDNYGSSLFVMRIIVDWFRNSTENERRFSFTSINDNFIEDILKQLDESFHRFRDDLEGVNERFMPDKPRFLLPTLEDKSRVQVYVIQTGSDESPKPQLVVNNVSKL
;
A
#
# COMPACT_ATOMS: atom_id res chain seq x y z
N MET A 1 45.82 16.10 -9.65
CA MET A 1 44.70 15.14 -9.53
C MET A 1 44.28 14.70 -10.93
N ARG A 2 44.36 13.41 -11.28
CA ARG A 2 44.03 12.89 -12.63
C ARG A 2 42.50 12.80 -12.74
N ARG A 3 41.90 13.39 -13.79
CA ARG A 3 40.44 13.33 -14.00
C ARG A 3 40.05 11.90 -14.38
N LEU A 4 38.95 11.41 -13.81
CA LEU A 4 38.36 10.13 -14.21
C LEU A 4 37.89 10.21 -15.66
N THR A 5 38.02 9.10 -16.40
CA THR A 5 37.44 8.98 -17.74
C THR A 5 35.91 8.92 -17.64
N TYR A 6 35.21 9.21 -18.74
CA TYR A 6 33.75 9.14 -18.78
C TYR A 6 33.21 7.76 -18.38
N LEU A 7 33.83 6.68 -18.87
CA LEU A 7 33.44 5.31 -18.54
C LEU A 7 33.69 4.97 -17.06
N SER A 8 34.85 5.37 -16.53
CA SER A 8 35.16 5.17 -15.11
C SER A 8 34.17 5.92 -14.22
N LEU A 9 33.82 7.16 -14.59
CA LEU A 9 32.90 7.99 -13.83
C LEU A 9 31.45 7.43 -13.88
N ARG A 10 31.03 6.93 -15.05
CA ARG A 10 29.74 6.25 -15.20
C ARG A 10 29.65 5.02 -14.31
N CYS A 11 30.68 4.17 -14.31
CA CYS A 11 30.75 2.98 -13.46
C CYS A 11 30.64 3.36 -11.97
N VAL A 12 31.40 4.37 -11.52
CA VAL A 12 31.30 4.85 -10.13
C VAL A 12 29.87 5.30 -9.80
N VAL A 13 29.24 6.10 -10.67
CA VAL A 13 27.85 6.55 -10.44
C VAL A 13 26.87 5.38 -10.43
N GLU A 14 27.06 4.36 -11.27
CA GLU A 14 26.21 3.17 -11.34
C GLU A 14 26.22 2.27 -10.10
N PHE A 15 27.29 2.28 -9.32
CA PHE A 15 27.37 1.51 -8.08
C PHE A 15 27.23 2.36 -6.81
N LEU A 16 27.09 3.67 -6.94
CA LEU A 16 26.76 4.53 -5.80
C LEU A 16 25.32 4.31 -5.35
N ASP A 17 25.07 4.49 -4.06
CA ASP A 17 23.72 4.53 -3.51
C ASP A 17 22.89 5.67 -4.15
N PRO A 18 21.61 5.44 -4.53
CA PRO A 18 20.75 6.42 -5.17
C PRO A 18 20.70 7.79 -4.48
N ALA A 19 20.56 7.82 -3.16
CA ALA A 19 20.52 9.06 -2.39
C ALA A 19 21.85 9.82 -2.50
N LYS A 20 22.97 9.10 -2.43
CA LYS A 20 24.31 9.70 -2.64
C LYS A 20 24.48 10.27 -4.04
N ARG A 21 23.95 9.60 -5.07
CA ARG A 21 24.00 10.11 -6.46
C ARG A 21 23.29 11.45 -6.55
N ILE A 22 22.07 11.52 -6.03
CA ILE A 22 21.24 12.73 -6.08
C ILE A 22 21.91 13.87 -5.33
N TYR A 23 22.45 13.59 -4.13
CA TYR A 23 23.23 14.56 -3.38
C TYR A 23 24.42 15.10 -4.19
N ILE A 24 25.20 14.22 -4.85
CA ILE A 24 26.34 14.62 -5.68
C ILE A 24 25.90 15.48 -6.87
N ILE A 25 24.84 15.10 -7.60
CA ILE A 25 24.32 15.88 -8.73
C ILE A 25 23.86 17.26 -8.29
N SER A 26 23.23 17.35 -7.11
CA SER A 26 22.76 18.63 -6.58
C SER A 26 23.90 19.65 -6.41
N ARG A 27 25.13 19.17 -6.21
CA ARG A 27 26.36 19.97 -6.05
C ARG A 27 27.17 20.07 -7.34
N CYS A 28 27.02 19.11 -8.25
CA CYS A 28 27.77 19.00 -9.50
C CYS A 28 26.82 18.77 -10.70
N PRO A 29 26.10 19.81 -11.18
CA PRO A 29 25.09 19.67 -12.24
C PRO A 29 25.62 19.10 -13.57
N HIS A 30 26.91 19.26 -13.86
CA HIS A 30 27.54 18.68 -15.06
C HIS A 30 27.48 17.15 -15.10
N LEU A 31 27.29 16.49 -13.95
CA LEU A 31 27.13 15.03 -13.87
C LEU A 31 25.69 14.56 -14.12
N LYS A 32 24.72 15.49 -14.14
CA LYS A 32 23.28 15.17 -14.27
C LYS A 32 23.02 14.28 -15.48
N ARG A 33 23.50 14.66 -16.66
CA ARG A 33 23.27 13.90 -17.91
C ARG A 33 23.76 12.45 -17.80
N MET A 34 24.94 12.23 -17.23
CA MET A 34 25.50 10.89 -17.09
C MET A 34 24.71 10.07 -16.06
N GLU A 35 24.28 10.69 -14.97
CA GLU A 35 23.52 10.01 -13.94
C GLU A 35 22.12 9.59 -14.40
N LYS A 36 21.45 10.40 -15.24
CA LYS A 36 20.16 10.03 -15.83
C LYS A 36 20.21 8.80 -16.75
N ILE A 37 21.37 8.53 -17.36
CA ILE A 37 21.57 7.34 -18.23
C ILE A 37 21.68 6.07 -17.40
N VAL A 38 22.10 6.19 -16.14
CA VAL A 38 22.31 5.06 -15.26
C VAL A 38 20.96 4.61 -14.67
N PRO A 39 20.65 3.30 -14.67
CA PRO A 39 19.44 2.79 -14.04
C PRO A 39 19.33 3.21 -12.57
N LEU A 40 18.16 3.73 -12.20
CA LEU A 40 17.83 4.08 -10.83
C LEU A 40 17.02 2.95 -10.20
N HIS A 41 17.55 2.39 -9.11
CA HIS A 41 16.91 1.34 -8.32
C HIS A 41 16.65 1.90 -6.93
N VAL A 42 15.39 1.92 -6.50
CA VAL A 42 14.95 2.52 -5.25
C VAL A 42 14.18 1.45 -4.46
N LYS A 43 14.40 1.34 -3.16
CA LYS A 43 13.61 0.43 -2.32
C LYS A 43 12.23 1.03 -2.04
N CYS A 44 12.18 2.29 -1.64
CA CYS A 44 10.94 3.00 -1.36
C CYS A 44 10.93 4.37 -2.04
N LEU A 45 9.98 4.58 -2.94
CA LEU A 45 9.65 5.88 -3.51
C LEU A 45 8.37 6.37 -2.84
N LYS A 46 8.47 7.47 -2.09
CA LYS A 46 7.30 8.18 -1.58
C LYS A 46 7.08 9.46 -2.37
N MET A 47 5.84 9.73 -2.73
CA MET A 47 5.48 10.95 -3.44
C MET A 47 4.16 11.51 -2.93
N ASP A 48 4.13 12.82 -2.80
CA ASP A 48 2.98 13.62 -2.44
C ASP A 48 3.11 15.00 -3.09
N ASP A 49 2.12 15.89 -2.92
CA ASP A 49 2.05 17.18 -3.63
C ASP A 49 3.29 18.07 -3.42
N ASP A 50 3.86 18.08 -2.22
CA ASP A 50 5.01 18.90 -1.84
C ASP A 50 6.22 18.06 -1.36
N PHE A 51 6.18 16.75 -1.59
CA PHE A 51 7.12 15.79 -1.01
C PHE A 51 7.57 14.71 -1.99
N LEU A 52 8.87 14.45 -2.02
CA LEU A 52 9.48 13.33 -2.73
C LEU A 52 10.50 12.66 -1.83
N SER A 53 10.37 11.37 -1.59
CA SER A 53 11.37 10.57 -0.90
C SER A 53 11.85 9.39 -1.73
N LEU A 54 13.16 9.19 -1.71
CA LEU A 54 13.88 8.11 -2.36
C LEU A 54 14.74 7.43 -1.30
N ASP A 55 14.27 6.31 -0.80
CA ASP A 55 14.86 5.58 0.31
C ASP A 55 15.04 6.46 1.56
N ALA A 56 16.29 6.81 1.90
CA ALA A 56 16.64 7.61 3.06
C ALA A 56 16.78 9.11 2.75
N PHE A 57 16.53 9.51 1.51
CA PHE A 57 16.64 10.89 1.04
C PHE A 57 15.26 11.46 0.76
N SER A 58 14.89 12.48 1.49
CA SER A 58 13.65 13.22 1.29
C SER A 58 13.92 14.64 0.83
N ILE A 59 12.99 15.12 0.00
CA ILE A 59 12.89 16.49 -0.45
C ILE A 59 11.48 16.94 -0.10
N SER A 60 11.38 18.01 0.68
CA SER A 60 10.09 18.62 1.01
C SER A 60 10.12 20.10 0.71
N CYS A 61 8.97 20.65 0.34
CA CYS A 61 8.77 22.08 0.20
C CYS A 61 7.73 22.55 1.23
N SER A 62 8.19 23.09 2.36
CA SER A 62 7.28 23.61 3.39
C SER A 62 6.79 25.01 3.03
N ILE A 63 5.53 25.11 2.59
CA ILE A 63 4.89 26.40 2.24
C ILE A 63 4.57 27.24 3.48
N ALA A 64 4.36 26.59 4.63
CA ALA A 64 3.80 27.24 5.81
C ALA A 64 4.69 28.35 6.39
N TYR A 65 6.01 28.34 6.14
CA TYR A 65 6.92 29.27 6.82
C TYR A 65 8.09 29.84 6.00
N GLU A 66 8.59 29.21 4.92
CA GLU A 66 9.91 29.64 4.38
C GLU A 66 10.11 29.62 2.85
N HIS A 67 9.21 29.10 2.01
CA HIS A 67 9.49 28.97 0.55
C HIS A 67 10.90 28.40 0.28
N GLU A 68 11.29 27.37 1.03
CA GLU A 68 12.58 26.71 0.91
C GLU A 68 12.38 25.23 0.59
N VAL A 69 13.21 24.73 -0.33
CA VAL A 69 13.33 23.29 -0.55
C VAL A 69 14.29 22.74 0.49
N LYS A 70 13.78 21.85 1.33
CA LYS A 70 14.55 21.18 2.38
C LYS A 70 14.96 19.80 1.89
N PHE A 71 16.25 19.53 2.02
CA PHE A 71 16.85 18.22 1.77
C PHE A 71 17.14 17.55 3.10
N GLU A 72 16.57 16.37 3.34
CA GLU A 72 16.82 15.59 4.55
C GLU A 72 17.40 14.22 4.20
N MET A 73 18.46 13.84 4.92
CA MET A 73 19.10 12.53 4.84
C MET A 73 18.91 11.82 6.18
N VAL A 74 18.00 10.85 6.23
CA VAL A 74 17.56 10.19 7.48
C VAL A 74 18.71 9.41 8.15
N GLN A 75 19.69 8.90 7.39
CA GLN A 75 20.72 8.00 7.91
C GLN A 75 21.92 8.68 8.59
N ASN A 76 22.09 10.00 8.50
CA ASN A 76 23.23 10.69 9.10
C ASN A 76 22.81 12.07 9.62
N THR A 77 22.58 12.18 10.94
CA THR A 77 22.46 13.45 11.69
C THR A 77 21.68 14.52 10.93
N LYS A 78 20.35 14.43 10.79
CA LYS A 78 19.45 15.42 10.12
C LYS A 78 20.20 16.59 9.47
N LYS A 79 20.87 16.33 8.34
CA LYS A 79 21.61 17.38 7.64
C LYS A 79 20.62 18.05 6.71
N GLU A 80 19.99 19.08 7.23
CA GLU A 80 19.11 19.95 6.46
C GLU A 80 19.96 20.88 5.61
N ILE A 81 19.76 20.83 4.31
CA ILE A 81 20.23 21.87 3.40
C ILE A 81 18.99 22.56 2.87
N GLY A 82 18.81 23.84 3.18
CA GLY A 82 17.82 24.69 2.56
C GLY A 82 18.36 25.27 1.25
N ARG A 83 17.54 25.32 0.21
CA ARG A 83 17.81 26.18 -0.97
C ARG A 83 16.63 27.11 -1.19
N PRO A 84 16.87 28.39 -1.54
CA PRO A 84 15.81 29.32 -1.91
C PRO A 84 14.99 28.73 -3.06
N PHE A 85 13.66 28.73 -2.91
CA PHE A 85 12.75 28.23 -3.93
C PHE A 85 12.23 29.38 -4.83
N PRO A 86 11.89 29.13 -6.10
CA PRO A 86 11.27 30.15 -6.94
C PRO A 86 9.90 30.53 -6.36
N MET A 87 9.77 31.76 -5.86
CA MET A 87 8.59 32.28 -5.12
C MET A 87 7.26 32.31 -5.89
N HIS A 88 7.21 31.83 -7.14
CA HIS A 88 6.04 31.98 -8.02
C HIS A 88 5.31 30.66 -8.32
N LEU A 89 5.76 29.52 -7.79
CA LEU A 89 5.12 28.22 -8.03
C LEU A 89 4.24 27.82 -6.83
N SER A 90 3.08 27.25 -7.14
CA SER A 90 2.20 26.60 -6.15
C SER A 90 2.81 25.28 -5.64
N PRO A 91 2.25 24.67 -4.58
CA PRO A 91 2.71 23.37 -4.06
C PRO A 91 2.72 22.28 -5.13
N PHE A 92 1.62 22.15 -5.87
CA PHE A 92 1.49 21.17 -6.96
C PHE A 92 2.54 21.37 -8.06
N GLU A 93 2.71 22.62 -8.52
CA GLU A 93 3.74 22.94 -9.52
C GLU A 93 5.16 22.69 -8.98
N THR A 94 5.35 22.79 -7.67
CA THR A 94 6.61 22.46 -7.00
C THR A 94 6.90 20.97 -7.06
N GLY A 95 5.93 20.13 -6.69
CA GLY A 95 6.02 18.68 -6.79
C GLY A 95 6.40 18.24 -8.21
N ASP A 96 5.71 18.79 -9.22
CA ASP A 96 5.97 18.50 -10.63
C ASP A 96 7.41 18.87 -11.05
N VAL A 97 7.89 20.06 -10.66
CA VAL A 97 9.27 20.50 -10.94
C VAL A 97 10.30 19.61 -10.24
N LEU A 98 10.03 19.16 -9.01
CA LEU A 98 10.91 18.24 -8.30
C LEU A 98 10.96 16.88 -9.00
N LEU A 99 9.82 16.32 -9.39
CA LEU A 99 9.75 15.06 -10.13
C LEU A 99 10.50 15.16 -11.47
N GLU A 100 10.29 16.22 -12.23
CA GLU A 100 11.01 16.45 -13.48
C GLU A 100 12.53 16.60 -13.24
N TYR A 101 12.93 17.36 -12.23
CA TYR A 101 14.34 17.56 -11.94
C TYR A 101 15.05 16.26 -11.55
N TYR A 102 14.45 15.47 -10.64
CA TYR A 102 15.08 14.30 -10.03
C TYR A 102 14.83 13.00 -10.78
N LEU A 103 13.63 12.80 -11.33
CA LEU A 103 13.25 11.58 -12.03
C LEU A 103 13.32 11.74 -13.54
N GLY A 104 12.96 12.92 -14.06
CA GLY A 104 12.91 13.23 -15.50
C GLY A 104 14.21 13.00 -16.26
N GLY A 105 14.08 12.81 -17.57
CA GLY A 105 15.15 12.33 -18.45
C GLY A 105 15.43 10.83 -18.33
N ARG A 106 14.58 10.08 -17.62
CA ARG A 106 14.59 8.61 -17.55
C ARG A 106 13.31 8.06 -18.16
N THR A 107 13.44 6.91 -18.80
CA THR A 107 12.30 6.15 -19.32
C THR A 107 11.82 5.06 -18.37
N MET A 108 12.68 4.59 -17.46
CA MET A 108 12.36 3.52 -16.51
C MET A 108 13.08 3.72 -15.18
N ILE A 109 12.34 3.58 -14.07
CA ILE A 109 12.88 3.50 -12.71
C ILE A 109 12.40 2.20 -12.07
N TYR A 110 13.30 1.49 -11.40
CA TYR A 110 12.99 0.23 -10.73
C TYR A 110 12.74 0.49 -9.25
N VAL A 111 11.56 0.13 -8.75
CA VAL A 111 11.13 0.45 -7.38
C VAL A 111 10.60 -0.81 -6.70
N ASP A 112 11.02 -1.11 -5.46
CA ASP A 112 10.36 -2.19 -4.71
C ASP A 112 8.97 -1.76 -4.22
N LEU A 113 8.86 -0.57 -3.61
CA LEU A 113 7.61 0.00 -3.09
C LEU A 113 7.41 1.44 -3.55
N ILE A 114 6.27 1.73 -4.19
CA ILE A 114 5.74 3.09 -4.30
C ILE A 114 4.71 3.29 -3.19
N GLN A 115 4.78 4.42 -2.48
CA GLN A 115 3.84 4.79 -1.43
C GLN A 115 3.40 6.26 -1.61
N CYS A 116 2.10 6.54 -1.45
CA CYS A 116 1.58 7.90 -1.35
C CYS A 116 0.64 8.02 -0.14
N GLU A 117 0.62 9.20 0.48
CA GLU A 117 -0.28 9.49 1.60
C GLU A 117 -1.57 10.14 1.09
N ASN A 118 -1.46 11.02 0.10
CA ASN A 118 -2.60 11.63 -0.60
C ASN A 118 -2.82 11.05 -2.02
N SER A 119 -3.92 11.47 -2.67
CA SER A 119 -4.19 11.16 -4.08
C SER A 119 -3.14 11.81 -4.97
N ILE A 120 -2.69 11.07 -5.99
CA ILE A 120 -1.70 11.55 -6.96
C ILE A 120 -2.35 12.05 -8.26
N ALA A 121 -3.69 12.22 -8.30
CA ALA A 121 -4.42 12.63 -9.50
C ALA A 121 -3.99 14.00 -10.06
N HIS A 122 -3.41 14.85 -9.22
CA HIS A 122 -2.91 16.18 -9.58
C HIS A 122 -1.42 16.19 -9.97
N ILE A 123 -0.71 15.09 -9.78
CA ILE A 123 0.73 15.01 -10.03
C ILE A 123 1.01 14.84 -11.53
N THR A 124 1.85 15.72 -12.07
CA THR A 124 2.37 15.59 -13.44
C THR A 124 3.69 14.83 -13.42
N PHE A 125 3.67 13.61 -13.93
CA PHE A 125 4.89 12.81 -14.05
C PHE A 125 5.75 13.24 -15.25
N PRO A 126 7.09 13.08 -15.16
CA PRO A 126 8.00 13.32 -16.27
C PRO A 126 7.61 12.57 -17.54
N GLU A 127 7.81 13.21 -18.69
CA GLU A 127 7.44 12.64 -19.98
C GLU A 127 8.13 11.30 -20.23
N ASN A 128 7.37 10.29 -20.67
CA ASN A 128 7.83 8.93 -20.97
C ASN A 128 8.41 8.15 -19.79
N LEU A 129 8.27 8.63 -18.55
CA LEU A 129 8.73 7.91 -17.37
C LEU A 129 7.76 6.79 -17.00
N MET A 130 8.31 5.58 -16.87
CA MET A 130 7.61 4.42 -16.30
C MET A 130 8.32 3.91 -15.04
N PHE A 131 7.55 3.30 -14.15
CA PHE A 131 8.03 2.60 -12.98
C PHE A 131 7.83 1.10 -13.14
N LYS A 132 8.88 0.31 -12.92
CA LYS A 132 8.76 -1.14 -12.70
C LYS A 132 8.70 -1.40 -11.20
N VAL A 133 7.54 -1.85 -10.74
CA VAL A 133 7.18 -1.84 -9.32
C VAL A 133 6.88 -3.26 -8.82
N ASN A 134 7.32 -3.60 -7.59
CA ASN A 134 6.90 -4.84 -6.94
C ASN A 134 5.66 -4.64 -6.05
N LYS A 135 5.57 -3.50 -5.34
CA LYS A 135 4.54 -3.19 -4.35
C LYS A 135 4.02 -1.76 -4.54
N LEU A 136 2.72 -1.59 -4.41
CA LEU A 136 2.07 -0.28 -4.48
C LEU A 136 1.20 -0.07 -3.24
N ASP A 137 1.37 1.06 -2.58
CA ASP A 137 0.56 1.50 -1.45
C ASP A 137 0.00 2.90 -1.75
N SER A 138 -1.28 2.95 -2.13
CA SER A 138 -1.99 4.20 -2.41
C SER A 138 -2.83 4.70 -1.23
N GLY A 139 -2.58 4.20 -0.01
CA GLY A 139 -3.37 4.62 1.15
C GLY A 139 -4.86 4.25 1.02
N SER A 140 -5.72 5.17 1.45
CA SER A 140 -7.16 5.11 1.24
C SER A 140 -7.61 5.59 -0.14
N HIS A 141 -6.68 6.02 -1.00
CA HIS A 141 -6.96 6.43 -2.36
C HIS A 141 -6.92 5.26 -3.33
N TYR A 142 -7.65 5.37 -4.44
CA TYR A 142 -7.64 4.35 -5.48
C TYR A 142 -6.34 4.38 -6.28
N PHE A 143 -5.78 3.19 -6.52
CA PHE A 143 -4.51 3.05 -7.23
C PHE A 143 -4.58 3.36 -8.73
N GLY A 144 -5.78 3.63 -9.29
CA GLY A 144 -5.97 3.85 -10.71
C GLY A 144 -5.16 5.02 -11.29
N ASP A 145 -4.88 6.02 -10.47
CA ASP A 145 -4.05 7.17 -10.87
C ASP A 145 -2.62 6.77 -11.27
N PHE A 146 -2.15 5.58 -10.87
CA PHE A 146 -0.84 5.07 -11.25
C PHE A 146 -0.80 4.37 -12.62
N PHE A 147 -1.94 4.11 -13.28
CA PHE A 147 -1.97 3.42 -14.57
C PHE A 147 -1.09 4.05 -15.66
N PRO A 148 -1.01 5.38 -15.79
CA PRO A 148 -0.20 6.00 -16.83
C PRO A 148 1.31 5.77 -16.64
N VAL A 149 1.75 5.44 -15.43
CA VAL A 149 3.18 5.43 -15.06
C VAL A 149 3.70 4.08 -14.57
N ILE A 150 2.84 3.09 -14.31
CA ILE A 150 3.30 1.74 -13.95
C ILE A 150 3.52 0.88 -15.20
N SER A 151 4.73 0.34 -15.33
CA SER A 151 5.08 -0.61 -16.39
C SER A 151 4.22 -1.86 -16.30
N VAL A 152 3.72 -2.34 -17.44
CA VAL A 152 2.98 -3.60 -17.54
C VAL A 152 3.76 -4.81 -16.99
N HIS A 153 5.09 -4.74 -17.01
CA HIS A 153 5.97 -5.78 -16.47
C HIS A 153 6.04 -5.80 -14.92
N SER A 154 5.31 -4.92 -14.25
CA SER A 154 5.13 -4.91 -12.78
C SER A 154 4.05 -5.91 -12.32
N PHE A 155 3.16 -6.32 -13.23
CA PHE A 155 2.01 -7.15 -12.87
C PHE A 155 2.31 -8.65 -13.02
N PRO A 156 1.76 -9.51 -12.14
CA PRO A 156 1.00 -9.15 -10.93
C PRO A 156 1.89 -8.56 -9.83
N LEU A 157 1.38 -7.55 -9.13
CA LEU A 157 2.08 -6.95 -7.98
C LEU A 157 2.21 -7.97 -6.85
N LYS A 158 3.32 -7.89 -6.11
CA LYS A 158 3.53 -8.67 -4.88
C LYS A 158 2.57 -8.22 -3.79
N THR A 159 2.43 -6.90 -3.60
CA THR A 159 1.51 -6.30 -2.64
C THR A 159 0.82 -5.10 -3.28
N LEU A 160 -0.49 -5.02 -3.15
CA LEU A 160 -1.29 -3.85 -3.50
C LEU A 160 -2.08 -3.42 -2.27
N ARG A 161 -1.79 -2.24 -1.73
CA ARG A 161 -2.59 -1.57 -0.70
C ARG A 161 -3.31 -0.38 -1.33
N THR A 162 -4.63 -0.35 -1.26
CA THR A 162 -5.42 0.65 -1.98
C THR A 162 -6.81 0.86 -1.40
N GLY A 163 -7.38 2.03 -1.62
CA GLY A 163 -8.79 2.31 -1.41
C GLY A 163 -9.70 1.67 -2.46
N ILE A 164 -10.99 1.64 -2.16
CA ILE A 164 -12.02 1.15 -3.09
C ILE A 164 -12.62 2.33 -3.85
N GLU A 165 -12.59 2.28 -5.18
CA GLU A 165 -13.31 3.23 -6.04
C GLU A 165 -14.19 2.52 -7.06
N GLY A 166 -15.43 3.00 -7.17
CA GLY A 166 -16.43 2.51 -8.09
C GLY A 166 -16.98 1.12 -7.76
N ASN A 167 -18.07 0.74 -8.44
CA ASN A 167 -18.74 -0.54 -8.22
C ASN A 167 -17.99 -1.72 -8.84
N SER A 168 -16.94 -1.48 -9.64
CA SER A 168 -16.20 -2.48 -10.41
C SER A 168 -14.85 -2.87 -9.78
N PHE A 169 -14.55 -2.47 -8.55
CA PHE A 169 -13.29 -2.82 -7.89
C PHE A 169 -13.04 -4.35 -7.89
N HIS A 170 -14.07 -5.13 -7.56
CA HIS A 170 -14.02 -6.61 -7.56
C HIS A 170 -13.73 -7.23 -8.94
N THR A 171 -13.96 -6.51 -10.04
CA THR A 171 -13.67 -6.96 -11.42
C THR A 171 -12.36 -6.39 -11.97
N ASN A 172 -11.68 -5.50 -11.25
CA ASN A 172 -10.41 -4.93 -11.68
C ASN A 172 -9.32 -6.01 -11.79
N THR A 173 -8.72 -6.15 -12.97
CA THR A 173 -7.73 -7.21 -13.27
C THR A 173 -6.46 -7.11 -12.42
N ILE A 174 -6.00 -5.89 -12.12
CA ILE A 174 -4.81 -5.66 -11.31
C ILE A 174 -5.08 -6.06 -9.86
N ALA A 175 -6.19 -5.59 -9.26
CA ALA A 175 -6.57 -5.95 -7.89
C ALA A 175 -6.75 -7.47 -7.74
N ARG A 176 -7.45 -8.10 -8.68
CA ARG A 176 -7.68 -9.56 -8.71
C ARG A 176 -6.39 -10.39 -8.85
N SER A 177 -5.36 -9.83 -9.49
CA SER A 177 -4.10 -10.53 -9.76
C SER A 177 -3.03 -10.34 -8.68
N ALA A 178 -3.18 -9.33 -7.81
CA ALA A 178 -2.24 -9.04 -6.73
C ALA A 178 -2.07 -10.25 -5.79
N LYS A 179 -0.82 -10.58 -5.45
CA LYS A 179 -0.52 -11.74 -4.57
C LYS A 179 -0.98 -11.49 -3.14
N GLU A 180 -0.81 -10.27 -2.67
CA GLU A 180 -1.32 -9.75 -1.40
C GLU A 180 -2.12 -8.49 -1.71
N LEU A 181 -3.38 -8.48 -1.31
CA LEU A 181 -4.29 -7.36 -1.48
C LEU A 181 -4.69 -6.81 -0.11
N ILE A 182 -4.43 -5.53 0.11
CA ILE A 182 -4.84 -4.77 1.28
C ILE A 182 -5.83 -3.71 0.79
N VAL A 183 -7.05 -3.74 1.33
CA VAL A 183 -8.12 -2.84 0.96
C VAL A 183 -8.37 -1.90 2.13
N VAL A 184 -8.14 -0.61 1.91
CA VAL A 184 -8.37 0.42 2.91
C VAL A 184 -9.79 0.96 2.75
N VAL A 185 -10.59 0.81 3.78
CA VAL A 185 -11.98 1.26 3.81
C VAL A 185 -12.04 2.56 4.59
N ASP A 186 -12.20 3.65 3.84
CA ASP A 186 -12.20 5.02 4.35
C ASP A 186 -13.50 5.75 4.00
N LYS A 187 -14.63 5.03 4.05
CA LYS A 187 -15.97 5.60 3.96
C LYS A 187 -16.89 4.96 5.01
N HIS A 188 -17.79 5.76 5.58
CA HIS A 188 -18.81 5.26 6.50
C HIS A 188 -19.82 4.33 5.79
N GLY A 189 -20.07 3.17 6.39
CA GLY A 189 -21.14 2.24 5.99
C GLY A 189 -20.78 1.33 4.81
N VAL A 190 -21.74 0.50 4.39
CA VAL A 190 -21.57 -0.41 3.24
C VAL A 190 -21.83 0.36 1.96
N SER A 191 -20.80 1.02 1.44
CA SER A 191 -20.92 1.77 0.20
C SER A 191 -21.21 0.84 -0.99
N LYS A 192 -21.72 1.38 -2.12
CA LYS A 192 -22.05 0.55 -3.30
C LYS A 192 -20.83 -0.20 -3.83
N GLU A 193 -19.67 0.39 -3.67
CA GLU A 193 -18.36 -0.13 -4.04
C GLU A 193 -18.00 -1.43 -3.29
N MET A 194 -18.62 -1.70 -2.13
CA MET A 194 -18.34 -2.86 -1.29
C MET A 194 -19.26 -4.06 -1.56
N GLN A 195 -20.31 -3.90 -2.38
CA GLN A 195 -21.39 -4.90 -2.50
C GLN A 195 -20.90 -6.29 -2.96
N ASN A 196 -19.84 -6.33 -3.77
CA ASN A 196 -19.33 -7.55 -4.39
C ASN A 196 -17.89 -7.87 -3.97
N ILE A 197 -17.40 -7.26 -2.88
CA ILE A 197 -16.00 -7.43 -2.46
C ILE A 197 -15.71 -8.87 -2.00
N HIS A 198 -16.74 -9.60 -1.57
CA HIS A 198 -16.70 -11.02 -1.22
C HIS A 198 -16.40 -11.93 -2.44
N GLU A 199 -16.56 -11.42 -3.66
CA GLU A 199 -16.29 -12.14 -4.91
C GLU A 199 -14.81 -12.07 -5.35
N LEU A 200 -13.97 -11.30 -4.65
CA LEU A 200 -12.55 -11.21 -4.96
C LEU A 200 -11.90 -12.61 -5.01
N PRO A 201 -11.13 -12.93 -6.06
CA PRO A 201 -10.51 -14.23 -6.23
C PRO A 201 -9.21 -14.38 -5.41
N ASN A 202 -8.72 -13.31 -4.79
CA ASN A 202 -7.48 -13.30 -4.03
C ASN A 202 -7.59 -14.28 -2.85
N LYS A 203 -6.60 -15.16 -2.70
CA LYS A 203 -6.56 -16.16 -1.60
C LYS A 203 -6.52 -15.51 -0.22
N LYS A 204 -5.85 -14.36 -0.11
CA LYS A 204 -5.71 -13.58 1.13
C LYS A 204 -6.01 -12.12 0.84
N VAL A 205 -6.93 -11.53 1.61
CA VAL A 205 -7.25 -10.10 1.55
C VAL A 205 -7.28 -9.55 2.97
N LEU A 206 -6.57 -8.45 3.19
CA LEU A 206 -6.64 -7.67 4.42
C LEU A 206 -7.53 -6.45 4.19
N PHE A 207 -8.51 -6.24 5.06
CA PHE A 207 -9.32 -5.02 5.12
C PHE A 207 -8.86 -4.19 6.31
N GLU A 208 -8.46 -2.95 6.04
CA GLU A 208 -8.18 -1.92 7.03
C GLU A 208 -9.36 -0.97 7.05
N ASP A 209 -10.28 -1.15 8.00
CA ASP A 209 -11.50 -0.35 8.10
C ASP A 209 -11.32 0.79 9.09
N ASN A 210 -11.12 2.00 8.57
CA ASN A 210 -10.90 3.19 9.38
C ASN A 210 -12.15 3.61 10.19
N TYR A 211 -13.34 3.16 9.77
CA TYR A 211 -14.61 3.49 10.42
C TYR A 211 -15.14 2.37 11.33
N GLY A 212 -14.65 1.14 11.14
CA GLY A 212 -15.01 -0.01 11.95
C GLY A 212 -16.45 -0.46 11.71
N SER A 213 -16.86 -0.65 10.46
CA SER A 213 -18.21 -1.10 10.13
C SER A 213 -18.38 -2.60 10.40
N SER A 214 -18.93 -2.94 11.56
CA SER A 214 -19.28 -4.33 11.88
C SER A 214 -20.29 -4.94 10.89
N LEU A 215 -21.20 -4.12 10.35
CA LEU A 215 -22.17 -4.51 9.31
C LEU A 215 -21.49 -5.00 8.03
N PHE A 216 -20.39 -4.36 7.62
CA PHE A 216 -19.65 -4.76 6.44
C PHE A 216 -19.09 -6.19 6.59
N VAL A 217 -18.46 -6.47 7.72
CA VAL A 217 -17.91 -7.78 8.02
C VAL A 217 -19.01 -8.84 8.15
N MET A 218 -20.10 -8.52 8.86
CA MET A 218 -21.24 -9.44 9.02
C MET A 218 -21.87 -9.80 7.68
N ARG A 219 -21.94 -8.87 6.73
CA ARG A 219 -22.42 -9.14 5.38
C ARG A 219 -21.55 -10.20 4.69
N ILE A 220 -20.22 -10.07 4.75
CA ILE A 220 -19.31 -11.06 4.16
C ILE A 220 -19.51 -12.44 4.80
N ILE A 221 -19.61 -12.49 6.13
CA ILE A 221 -19.82 -13.76 6.85
C ILE A 221 -21.15 -14.41 6.45
N VAL A 222 -22.24 -13.62 6.38
CA VAL A 222 -23.56 -14.11 5.97
C VAL A 222 -23.57 -14.55 4.50
N ASP A 223 -22.92 -13.79 3.61
CA ASP A 223 -22.83 -14.12 2.19
C ASP A 223 -22.05 -15.43 1.98
N TRP A 224 -20.93 -15.63 2.67
CA TRP A 224 -20.18 -16.89 2.62
C TRP A 224 -20.95 -18.04 3.29
N PHE A 225 -21.62 -17.80 4.41
CA PHE A 225 -22.48 -18.80 5.04
C PHE A 225 -23.58 -19.30 4.08
N ARG A 226 -24.14 -18.41 3.25
CA ARG A 226 -25.21 -18.74 2.30
C ARG A 226 -24.72 -19.34 0.98
N ASN A 227 -23.66 -18.76 0.39
CA ASN A 227 -23.35 -18.92 -1.04
C ASN A 227 -21.90 -19.37 -1.30
N SER A 228 -21.15 -19.75 -0.26
CA SER A 228 -19.73 -20.06 -0.44
C SER A 228 -19.47 -21.27 -1.34
N THR A 229 -18.37 -21.19 -2.09
CA THR A 229 -17.82 -22.27 -2.92
C THR A 229 -16.62 -22.92 -2.21
N GLU A 230 -16.14 -24.06 -2.70
CA GLU A 230 -14.95 -24.77 -2.18
C GLU A 230 -13.60 -24.05 -2.40
N ASN A 231 -13.63 -22.73 -2.59
CA ASN A 231 -12.42 -21.94 -2.78
C ASN A 231 -11.89 -21.47 -1.42
N GLU A 232 -10.74 -22.02 -1.01
CA GLU A 232 -10.04 -21.55 0.18
C GLU A 232 -9.69 -20.07 0.06
N ARG A 233 -10.30 -19.26 0.92
CA ARG A 233 -10.11 -17.80 0.97
C ARG A 233 -10.03 -17.35 2.41
N ARG A 234 -9.11 -16.41 2.68
CA ARG A 234 -8.93 -15.78 3.99
C ARG A 234 -9.09 -14.28 3.86
N PHE A 235 -10.15 -13.78 4.47
CA PHE A 235 -10.32 -12.34 4.68
C PHE A 235 -9.96 -12.02 6.12
N SER A 236 -9.22 -10.94 6.32
CA SER A 236 -8.85 -10.48 7.65
C SER A 236 -9.18 -9.01 7.79
N PHE A 237 -9.61 -8.59 8.98
CA PHE A 237 -10.15 -7.28 9.22
C PHE A 237 -9.46 -6.67 10.44
N THR A 238 -9.01 -5.43 10.29
CA THR A 238 -8.47 -4.61 11.37
C THR A 238 -9.09 -3.22 11.29
N SER A 239 -9.15 -2.53 12.42
CA SER A 239 -9.65 -1.16 12.51
C SER A 239 -8.87 -0.38 13.54
N ILE A 240 -8.89 0.95 13.42
CA ILE A 240 -8.43 1.86 14.46
C ILE A 240 -9.47 2.04 15.57
N ASN A 241 -10.72 1.60 15.35
CA ASN A 241 -11.77 1.62 16.36
C ASN A 241 -11.61 0.43 17.31
N ASP A 242 -11.29 0.71 18.57
CA ASP A 242 -11.04 -0.30 19.61
C ASP A 242 -12.22 -1.26 19.83
N ASN A 243 -13.46 -0.82 19.59
CA ASN A 243 -14.67 -1.65 19.77
C ASN A 243 -15.02 -2.50 18.54
N PHE A 244 -14.32 -2.32 17.41
CA PHE A 244 -14.68 -2.93 16.13
C PHE A 244 -14.86 -4.45 16.21
N ILE A 245 -13.89 -5.13 16.83
CA ILE A 245 -13.92 -6.59 16.94
C ILE A 245 -15.00 -7.05 17.93
N GLU A 246 -15.15 -6.37 19.06
CA GLU A 246 -16.18 -6.70 20.06
C GLU A 246 -17.59 -6.56 19.48
N ASP A 247 -17.86 -5.52 18.71
CA ASP A 247 -19.15 -5.28 18.06
C ASP A 247 -19.49 -6.39 17.06
N ILE A 248 -18.49 -6.94 16.35
CA ILE A 248 -18.67 -8.06 15.43
C ILE A 248 -18.91 -9.36 16.20
N LEU A 249 -18.10 -9.63 17.23
CA LEU A 249 -18.23 -10.85 18.04
C LEU A 249 -19.57 -10.91 18.75
N LYS A 250 -20.08 -9.78 19.25
CA LYS A 250 -21.43 -9.68 19.83
C LYS A 250 -22.52 -10.05 18.82
N GLN A 251 -22.46 -9.50 17.60
CA GLN A 251 -23.42 -9.82 16.54
C GLN A 251 -23.34 -11.28 16.08
N LEU A 252 -22.12 -11.83 16.00
CA LEU A 252 -21.91 -13.24 15.72
C LEU A 252 -22.51 -14.12 16.80
N ASP A 253 -22.38 -13.74 18.06
CA ASP A 253 -22.96 -14.52 19.14
C ASP A 253 -24.49 -14.49 19.11
N GLU A 254 -25.07 -13.31 18.96
CA GLU A 254 -26.53 -13.14 18.82
C GLU A 254 -27.10 -13.96 17.65
N SER A 255 -26.38 -14.04 16.53
CA SER A 255 -26.85 -14.69 15.29
C SER A 255 -26.45 -16.17 15.15
N PHE A 256 -25.31 -16.55 15.72
CA PHE A 256 -24.61 -17.80 15.43
C PHE A 256 -24.02 -18.50 16.67
N HIS A 257 -24.46 -18.17 17.90
CA HIS A 257 -23.97 -18.83 19.14
C HIS A 257 -23.93 -20.37 19.07
N ARG A 258 -24.89 -21.01 18.38
CA ARG A 258 -24.94 -22.47 18.22
C ARG A 258 -23.79 -23.07 17.42
N PHE A 259 -23.01 -22.24 16.72
CA PHE A 259 -21.87 -22.62 15.90
C PHE A 259 -20.53 -22.22 16.53
N ARG A 260 -20.52 -21.90 17.83
CA ARG A 260 -19.27 -21.76 18.57
C ARG A 260 -18.48 -23.07 18.52
N ASP A 261 -17.18 -22.97 18.30
CA ASP A 261 -16.30 -24.12 18.08
C ASP A 261 -14.87 -23.76 18.48
N ASP A 262 -14.11 -24.71 19.04
CA ASP A 262 -12.72 -24.45 19.46
C ASP A 262 -11.72 -24.45 18.30
N LEU A 263 -12.18 -24.79 17.09
CA LEU A 263 -11.40 -24.89 15.86
C LEU A 263 -10.20 -25.84 16.03
N GLU A 264 -10.44 -27.02 16.62
CA GLU A 264 -9.42 -28.04 16.79
C GLU A 264 -8.72 -28.38 15.46
N GLY A 265 -7.39 -28.40 15.47
CA GLY A 265 -6.57 -28.65 14.27
C GLY A 265 -6.24 -27.41 13.44
N VAL A 266 -6.80 -26.24 13.75
CA VAL A 266 -6.37 -24.97 13.12
C VAL A 266 -5.10 -24.45 13.80
N ASN A 267 -4.00 -24.38 13.05
CA ASN A 267 -2.70 -23.93 13.56
C ASN A 267 -2.56 -22.40 13.49
N GLU A 268 -3.25 -21.70 14.39
CA GLU A 268 -3.22 -20.23 14.51
C GLU A 268 -3.04 -19.82 15.98
N ARG A 269 -2.39 -18.68 16.21
CA ARG A 269 -2.26 -18.08 17.56
C ARG A 269 -3.50 -17.25 17.86
N PHE A 270 -4.57 -17.93 18.27
CA PHE A 270 -5.83 -17.29 18.67
C PHE A 270 -5.66 -16.38 19.88
N MET A 271 -6.52 -15.36 19.97
CA MET A 271 -6.73 -14.66 21.23
C MET A 271 -7.59 -15.53 22.17
N PRO A 272 -7.08 -15.93 23.35
CA PRO A 272 -7.69 -16.97 24.17
C PRO A 272 -9.04 -16.58 24.80
N ASP A 273 -9.32 -15.28 24.94
CA ASP A 273 -10.54 -14.74 25.52
C ASP A 273 -11.66 -14.51 24.49
N LYS A 274 -11.36 -14.65 23.18
CA LYS A 274 -12.32 -14.38 22.11
C LYS A 274 -13.03 -15.65 21.66
N PRO A 275 -14.37 -15.63 21.46
CA PRO A 275 -15.09 -16.75 20.92
C PRO A 275 -14.67 -17.02 19.47
N ARG A 276 -14.85 -18.26 19.06
CA ARG A 276 -14.52 -18.79 17.74
C ARG A 276 -15.74 -19.51 17.19
N PHE A 277 -15.90 -19.49 15.87
CA PHE A 277 -17.09 -20.01 15.21
C PHE A 277 -16.72 -20.87 14.01
N LEU A 278 -17.46 -21.96 13.81
CA LEU A 278 -17.38 -22.83 12.64
C LEU A 278 -18.77 -22.94 11.99
N LEU A 279 -19.03 -22.09 11.01
CA LEU A 279 -20.33 -22.00 10.38
C LEU A 279 -20.42 -22.96 9.18
N PRO A 280 -21.42 -23.85 9.11
CA PRO A 280 -21.66 -24.69 7.94
C PRO A 280 -22.22 -23.88 6.78
N THR A 281 -21.73 -24.11 5.56
CA THR A 281 -22.40 -23.58 4.37
C THR A 281 -23.71 -24.31 4.10
N LEU A 282 -24.67 -23.64 3.44
CA LEU A 282 -25.97 -24.25 3.11
C LEU A 282 -25.84 -25.50 2.24
N GLU A 283 -24.88 -25.54 1.32
CA GLU A 283 -24.60 -26.72 0.48
C GLU A 283 -23.71 -27.76 1.16
N ASP A 284 -23.25 -27.50 2.39
CA ASP A 284 -22.38 -28.36 3.19
C ASP A 284 -21.05 -28.77 2.51
N LYS A 285 -20.61 -28.01 1.50
CA LYS A 285 -19.35 -28.22 0.76
C LYS A 285 -18.15 -27.55 1.40
N SER A 286 -18.37 -26.47 2.14
CA SER A 286 -17.33 -25.74 2.86
C SER A 286 -17.79 -25.31 4.25
N ARG A 287 -16.84 -24.79 5.04
CA ARG A 287 -17.06 -24.24 6.38
C ARG A 287 -16.46 -22.83 6.43
N VAL A 288 -17.14 -21.93 7.14
CA VAL A 288 -16.61 -20.60 7.42
C VAL A 288 -16.09 -20.60 8.86
N GLN A 289 -14.79 -20.46 9.03
CA GLN A 289 -14.15 -20.28 10.33
C GLN A 289 -14.07 -18.78 10.61
N VAL A 290 -14.50 -18.37 11.81
CA VAL A 290 -14.36 -16.99 12.27
C VAL A 290 -13.66 -16.99 13.62
N TYR A 291 -12.57 -16.25 13.73
CA TYR A 291 -11.75 -16.19 14.94
C TYR A 291 -10.92 -14.90 14.99
N VAL A 292 -10.38 -14.57 16.16
CA VAL A 292 -9.50 -13.42 16.34
C VAL A 292 -8.08 -13.90 16.60
N ILE A 293 -7.11 -13.29 15.92
CA ILE A 293 -5.68 -13.48 16.15
C ILE A 293 -5.06 -12.19 16.67
N GLN A 294 -3.94 -12.34 17.37
CA GLN A 294 -3.11 -11.21 17.74
C GLN A 294 -2.06 -10.97 16.65
N THR A 295 -2.05 -9.78 16.07
CA THR A 295 -0.98 -9.29 15.21
C THR A 295 -0.15 -8.23 15.93
N GLY A 296 1.06 -7.95 15.48
CA GLY A 296 1.96 -6.98 16.13
C GLY A 296 2.82 -7.58 17.26
N SER A 297 3.52 -6.71 18.00
CA SER A 297 4.33 -7.13 19.15
C SER A 297 3.47 -7.37 20.38
N ASP A 298 3.97 -8.12 21.36
CA ASP A 298 3.27 -8.33 22.63
C ASP A 298 3.05 -7.01 23.41
N GLU A 299 3.86 -5.97 23.15
CA GLU A 299 3.73 -4.63 23.73
C GLU A 299 2.65 -3.76 23.06
N SER A 300 2.26 -4.10 21.82
CA SER A 300 1.23 -3.38 21.06
C SER A 300 0.37 -4.37 20.26
N PRO A 301 -0.39 -5.25 20.95
CA PRO A 301 -1.22 -6.23 20.30
C PRO A 301 -2.28 -5.53 19.45
N LYS A 302 -2.31 -5.84 18.16
CA LYS A 302 -3.35 -5.40 17.23
C LYS A 302 -4.25 -6.61 16.95
N PRO A 303 -5.45 -6.65 17.56
CA PRO A 303 -6.36 -7.74 17.31
C PRO A 303 -6.83 -7.68 15.85
N GLN A 304 -6.90 -8.83 15.21
CA GLN A 304 -7.34 -8.97 13.83
C GLN A 304 -8.39 -10.06 13.76
N LEU A 305 -9.58 -9.73 13.24
CA LEU A 305 -10.61 -10.72 12.98
C LEU A 305 -10.28 -11.43 11.67
N VAL A 306 -10.38 -12.75 11.67
CA VAL A 306 -10.12 -13.60 10.51
C VAL A 306 -11.41 -14.34 10.16
N VAL A 307 -11.76 -14.31 8.88
CA VAL A 307 -12.84 -15.07 8.27
C VAL A 307 -12.21 -15.96 7.20
N ASN A 308 -12.15 -17.26 7.44
CA ASN A 308 -11.65 -18.24 6.48
C ASN A 308 -12.81 -19.04 5.92
N ASN A 309 -12.87 -19.15 4.60
CA ASN A 309 -13.63 -20.19 3.94
C ASN A 309 -12.71 -21.39 3.70
N VAL A 310 -13.03 -22.55 4.25
CA VAL A 310 -12.25 -23.79 4.12
C VAL A 310 -13.12 -24.90 3.56
N SER A 311 -12.58 -25.66 2.62
CA SER A 311 -13.28 -26.82 2.05
C SER A 311 -13.48 -27.91 3.09
N LYS A 312 -14.58 -28.66 2.95
CA LYS A 312 -14.80 -29.84 3.78
C LYS A 312 -13.87 -30.95 3.25
N LEU A 313 -12.94 -31.41 4.09
CA LEU A 313 -12.10 -32.59 3.81
C LEU A 313 -12.97 -33.85 3.65
#